data_AF-A0A3S8YHS3-F1
#
_entry.id   AF-A0A3S8YHS3-F1
#
_cell.length_a   1.000
_cell.length_b   1.000
_cell.length_c   1.000
_cell.angle_alpha   90.00
_cell.angle_beta   90.00
_cell.angle_gamma   90.00
#
_symmetry.space_group_name_H-M   'P 1'
#
loop_
_entity.id
_entity.type
_entity.pdbx_description
1 polymer ?
#
loop_
_entity_poly.entity_id
_entity_poly.type
_entity_poly.pdbx_seq_one_letter_code
_entity_poly.pdbx_strand_id
1 'polypeptide(L)'
;MKRFTTLLATVLVATAGILATSAAAEAADCRSGYFCVWTHANFDGMKIEHSGDDSWWEGDMFKQDSSWANHGVSGPGVPDHVKVYEGRKHLGRVTLCLAPGQEVGYNAGANDQGGSHTWSTGC
;
A
#
# COMPACT_ATOMS: atom_id res chain seq x y z
N MET A 1 50.05 18.43 -54.95
CA MET A 1 48.89 17.71 -54.38
C MET A 1 48.94 17.76 -52.86
N LYS A 2 47.98 18.43 -52.21
CA LYS A 2 47.19 17.90 -51.07
C LYS A 2 46.34 19.03 -50.48
N ARG A 3 45.02 18.84 -50.61
CA ARG A 3 43.96 19.66 -50.03
C ARG A 3 43.81 19.23 -48.57
N PHE A 4 43.73 20.17 -47.63
CA PHE A 4 43.32 19.88 -46.27
C PHE A 4 41.93 20.47 -46.05
N THR A 5 40.97 19.56 -45.99
CA THR A 5 39.54 19.82 -45.87
C THR A 5 39.20 20.16 -44.42
N THR A 6 38.49 21.27 -44.23
CA THR A 6 37.91 21.76 -42.97
C THR A 6 36.84 20.78 -42.47
N LEU A 7 36.83 20.49 -41.16
CA LEU A 7 35.74 19.77 -40.50
C LEU A 7 35.11 20.69 -39.45
N LEU A 8 33.87 21.15 -39.72
CA LEU A 8 33.00 21.74 -38.71
C LEU A 8 32.34 20.60 -37.91
N ALA A 9 32.50 20.62 -36.59
CA ALA A 9 31.76 19.75 -35.68
C ALA A 9 30.56 20.51 -35.11
N THR A 10 29.35 20.14 -35.55
CA THR A 10 28.09 20.60 -34.95
C THR A 10 27.79 19.74 -33.72
N VAL A 11 27.94 20.33 -32.53
CA VAL A 11 27.51 19.70 -31.27
C VAL A 11 26.01 19.91 -31.11
N LEU A 12 25.22 18.85 -31.32
CA LEU A 12 23.78 18.85 -31.05
C LEU A 12 23.58 18.49 -29.57
N VAL A 13 23.27 19.49 -28.73
CA VAL A 13 22.91 19.25 -27.33
C VAL A 13 21.45 18.77 -27.30
N ALA A 14 21.24 17.47 -27.19
CA ALA A 14 19.93 16.88 -26.93
C ALA A 14 19.59 17.04 -25.44
N THR A 15 18.78 18.04 -25.10
CA THR A 15 18.14 18.12 -23.79
C THR A 15 17.06 17.05 -23.70
N ALA A 16 17.41 15.86 -23.20
CA ALA A 16 16.43 14.85 -22.83
C ALA A 16 15.70 15.32 -21.57
N GLY A 17 14.53 15.92 -21.74
CA GLY A 17 13.61 16.20 -20.64
C GLY A 17 13.12 14.87 -20.07
N ILE A 18 13.48 14.58 -18.81
CA ILE A 18 12.89 13.47 -18.06
C ILE A 18 11.44 13.87 -17.78
N LEU A 19 10.52 13.40 -18.62
CA LEU A 19 9.09 13.44 -18.30
C LEU A 19 8.85 12.43 -17.18
N ALA A 20 8.88 12.89 -15.94
CA ALA A 20 8.36 12.13 -14.82
C ALA A 20 6.84 11.98 -15.03
N THR A 21 6.41 10.85 -15.58
CA THR A 21 5.00 10.49 -15.64
C THR A 21 4.57 10.18 -14.21
N SER A 22 3.79 11.07 -13.59
CA SER A 22 3.05 10.73 -12.38
C SER A 22 2.06 9.63 -12.76
N ALA A 23 2.37 8.38 -12.43
CA ALA A 23 1.38 7.31 -12.49
C ALA A 23 0.20 7.74 -11.60
N ALA A 24 -1.02 7.69 -12.14
CA ALA A 24 -2.20 7.86 -11.30
C ALA A 24 -2.15 6.77 -10.23
N ALA A 25 -2.38 7.14 -8.97
CA ALA A 25 -2.53 6.15 -7.91
C ALA A 25 -3.79 5.34 -8.24
N GLU A 26 -3.60 4.07 -8.62
CA GLU A 26 -4.70 3.14 -8.79
C GLU A 26 -5.30 2.86 -7.41
N ALA A 27 -6.64 2.92 -7.32
CA ALA A 27 -7.35 2.53 -6.11
C ALA A 27 -7.05 1.06 -5.80
N ALA A 28 -6.96 0.72 -4.53
CA ALA A 28 -6.63 -0.63 -4.12
C ALA A 28 -7.66 -1.65 -4.65
N ASP A 29 -7.20 -2.76 -5.23
CA ASP A 29 -8.06 -3.90 -5.62
C ASP A 29 -8.54 -4.67 -4.39
N CYS A 30 -9.46 -4.04 -3.65
CA CYS A 30 -10.12 -4.59 -2.48
C CYS A 30 -11.63 -4.68 -2.72
N ARG A 31 -12.23 -5.79 -2.30
CA ARG A 31 -13.67 -5.98 -2.46
C ARG A 31 -14.42 -5.11 -1.45
N SER A 32 -15.54 -4.52 -1.87
CA SER A 32 -16.49 -3.89 -0.94
C SER A 32 -16.90 -4.87 0.17
N GLY A 33 -16.87 -4.39 1.41
CA GLY A 33 -17.09 -5.17 2.63
C GLY A 33 -15.85 -5.90 3.17
N TYR A 34 -14.67 -5.71 2.59
CA TYR A 34 -13.45 -6.38 3.01
C TYR A 34 -12.37 -5.38 3.45
N PHE A 35 -11.50 -5.88 4.31
CA PHE A 35 -10.21 -5.30 4.65
C PHE A 35 -9.14 -6.09 3.92
N CYS A 36 -8.28 -5.40 3.18
CA CYS A 36 -7.22 -6.01 2.39
C CYS A 36 -5.85 -5.52 2.87
N VAL A 37 -4.89 -6.44 2.86
CA VAL A 37 -3.50 -6.19 3.26
C VAL A 37 -2.57 -6.79 2.24
N TRP A 38 -1.50 -6.07 1.92
CA TRP A 38 -0.52 -6.48 0.92
C TRP A 38 0.89 -6.50 1.50
N THR A 39 1.72 -7.40 0.99
CA THR A 39 3.11 -7.54 1.45
C THR A 39 4.03 -6.43 0.95
N HIS A 40 3.62 -5.66 -0.06
CA HIS A 40 4.42 -4.56 -0.60
C HIS A 40 3.65 -3.24 -0.59
N ALA A 41 4.39 -2.14 -0.71
CA ALA A 41 3.81 -0.82 -0.79
C ALA A 41 2.97 -0.67 -2.07
N ASN A 42 2.01 0.25 -2.02
CA ASN A 42 1.11 0.61 -3.11
C ASN A 42 0.28 -0.58 -3.66
N PHE A 43 -0.22 -1.41 -2.76
CA PHE A 43 -1.18 -2.48 -3.03
C PHE A 43 -0.64 -3.59 -3.95
N ASP A 44 0.65 -3.90 -3.83
CA ASP A 44 1.35 -4.90 -4.64
C ASP A 44 1.81 -6.12 -3.81
N GLY A 45 2.18 -7.20 -4.49
CA GLY A 45 2.62 -8.45 -3.88
C GLY A 45 1.46 -9.36 -3.49
N MET A 46 1.71 -10.20 -2.48
CA MET A 46 0.68 -11.12 -1.97
C MET A 46 -0.37 -10.32 -1.20
N LYS A 47 -1.64 -10.63 -1.45
CA LYS A 47 -2.81 -10.03 -0.79
C LYS A 47 -3.49 -11.04 0.14
N ILE A 48 -3.88 -10.58 1.33
CA ILE A 48 -4.94 -11.21 2.13
C ILE A 48 -6.15 -10.30 2.18
N GLU A 49 -7.35 -10.86 2.28
CA GLU A 49 -8.58 -10.09 2.40
C GLU A 49 -9.55 -10.75 3.38
N HIS A 50 -10.17 -9.96 4.25
CA HIS A 50 -11.04 -10.44 5.32
C HIS A 50 -12.28 -9.57 5.47
N SER A 51 -13.45 -10.19 5.62
CA SER A 51 -14.71 -9.49 5.92
C SER A 51 -15.05 -9.48 7.42
N GLY A 52 -14.21 -10.07 8.25
CA GLY A 52 -14.36 -10.13 9.70
C GLY A 52 -13.00 -10.15 10.38
N ASP A 53 -12.99 -10.28 11.71
CA ASP A 53 -11.75 -10.32 12.49
C ASP A 53 -10.86 -11.48 12.07
N ASP A 54 -9.54 -11.25 12.10
CA ASP A 54 -8.56 -12.32 11.99
C ASP A 54 -7.53 -12.20 13.09
N SER A 55 -7.47 -13.24 13.94
CA SER A 55 -6.59 -13.33 15.09
C SER A 55 -5.16 -13.76 14.72
N TRP A 56 -4.91 -14.19 13.49
CA TRP A 56 -3.59 -14.67 13.08
C TRP A 56 -3.43 -14.55 11.56
N TRP A 57 -2.65 -13.56 11.12
CA TRP A 57 -2.17 -13.55 9.75
C TRP A 57 -1.16 -14.68 9.55
N GLU A 58 -1.46 -15.60 8.63
CA GLU A 58 -0.65 -16.80 8.41
C GLU A 58 0.53 -16.56 7.48
N GLY A 59 1.53 -17.45 7.58
CA GLY A 59 2.66 -17.54 6.66
C GLY A 59 3.40 -16.21 6.46
N ASP A 60 3.58 -15.86 5.19
CA ASP A 60 4.39 -14.73 4.72
C ASP A 60 3.68 -13.37 4.83
N MET A 61 2.51 -13.29 5.48
CA MET A 61 1.86 -12.01 5.77
C MET A 61 2.17 -11.47 7.17
N PHE A 62 2.46 -12.36 8.14
CA PHE A 62 2.80 -11.93 9.50
C PHE A 62 4.10 -11.12 9.47
N LYS A 63 4.04 -9.85 9.92
CA LYS A 63 5.17 -8.93 9.93
C LYS A 63 5.78 -8.67 8.55
N GLN A 64 4.94 -8.64 7.51
CA GLN A 64 5.37 -8.38 6.14
C GLN A 64 4.43 -7.40 5.42
N ASP A 65 3.46 -6.83 6.13
CA ASP A 65 2.46 -5.92 5.58
C ASP A 65 3.03 -4.54 5.28
N SER A 66 2.76 -4.02 4.09
CA SER A 66 3.32 -2.73 3.63
C SER A 66 2.27 -1.79 3.05
N SER A 67 1.07 -2.28 2.73
CA SER A 67 -0.07 -1.44 2.35
C SER A 67 -1.41 -2.09 2.72
N TRP A 68 -2.43 -1.26 2.91
CA TRP A 68 -3.71 -1.66 3.52
C TRP A 68 -4.89 -0.88 2.92
N ALA A 69 -6.05 -1.52 2.80
CA ALA A 69 -7.28 -0.86 2.36
C ALA A 69 -8.47 -1.38 3.17
N ASN A 70 -9.25 -0.46 3.74
CA ASN A 70 -10.52 -0.78 4.39
C ASN A 70 -11.66 -0.39 3.46
N HIS A 71 -12.28 -1.34 2.78
CA HIS A 71 -13.47 -1.12 1.95
C HIS A 71 -14.74 -1.57 2.65
N GLY A 72 -14.76 -1.53 3.99
CA GLY A 72 -15.89 -1.87 4.83
C GLY A 72 -17.17 -1.09 4.49
N VAL A 73 -18.31 -1.69 4.81
CA VAL A 73 -19.64 -1.08 4.63
C VAL A 73 -20.11 -0.52 5.96
N SER A 74 -20.35 0.79 6.01
CA SER A 74 -20.88 1.46 7.19
C SER A 74 -22.39 1.24 7.35
N GLY A 75 -22.83 1.22 8.61
CA GLY A 75 -24.24 1.18 8.96
C GLY A 75 -24.45 1.33 10.48
N PRO A 76 -25.68 1.60 10.93
CA PRO A 76 -25.98 1.71 12.36
C PRO A 76 -25.58 0.43 13.11
N GLY A 77 -24.65 0.56 14.07
CA GLY A 77 -24.17 -0.56 14.89
C GLY A 77 -23.23 -1.54 14.16
N VAL A 78 -22.82 -1.24 12.93
CA VAL A 78 -21.88 -2.07 12.17
C VAL A 78 -20.45 -1.61 12.51
N PRO A 79 -19.58 -2.49 13.02
CA PRO A 79 -18.16 -2.22 13.11
C PRO A 79 -17.58 -2.06 11.69
N ASP A 80 -17.07 -0.89 11.38
CA ASP A 80 -16.65 -0.51 10.03
C ASP A 80 -15.23 0.06 9.99
N HIS A 81 -14.59 0.24 11.15
CA HIS A 81 -13.18 0.59 11.28
C HIS A 81 -12.33 -0.65 11.52
N VAL A 82 -11.15 -0.71 10.93
CA VAL A 82 -10.22 -1.82 11.14
C VAL A 82 -9.05 -1.38 12.01
N LYS A 83 -8.82 -2.08 13.12
CA LYS A 83 -7.62 -1.95 13.95
C LYS A 83 -6.65 -3.08 13.61
N VAL A 84 -5.45 -2.72 13.17
CA VAL A 84 -4.35 -3.66 12.94
C VAL A 84 -3.48 -3.71 14.18
N TYR A 85 -3.23 -4.90 14.69
CA TYR A 85 -2.39 -5.13 15.87
C TYR A 85 -1.05 -5.69 15.45
N GLU A 86 -0.01 -5.32 16.19
CA GLU A 86 1.35 -5.79 15.88
C GLU A 86 1.55 -7.28 16.19
N GLY A 87 0.78 -7.82 17.13
CA GLY A 87 0.86 -9.20 17.58
C GLY A 87 -0.27 -10.05 17.01
N ARG A 88 -0.17 -11.36 17.27
CA ARG A 88 -1.27 -12.31 17.08
C ARG A 88 -2.30 -12.13 18.19
N LYS A 89 -3.50 -12.66 17.95
CA LYS A 89 -4.64 -12.68 18.87
C LYS A 89 -5.08 -11.28 19.31
N HIS A 90 -4.91 -10.29 18.43
CA HIS A 90 -5.28 -8.90 18.68
C HIS A 90 -4.50 -8.28 19.86
N LEU A 91 -3.25 -8.70 20.04
CA LEU A 91 -2.38 -8.25 21.14
C LEU A 91 -1.32 -7.26 20.66
N GLY A 92 -0.82 -6.48 21.61
CA GLY A 92 0.23 -5.49 21.38
C GLY A 92 -0.32 -4.16 20.90
N ARG A 93 0.58 -3.32 20.38
CA ARG A 93 0.23 -1.99 19.86
C ARG A 93 -0.68 -2.09 18.64
N VAL A 94 -1.67 -1.20 18.56
CA VAL A 94 -2.41 -0.92 17.33
C VAL A 94 -1.51 -0.10 16.40
N THR A 95 -1.12 -0.66 15.27
CA THR A 95 -0.19 -0.03 14.31
C THR A 95 -0.93 0.89 13.35
N LEU A 96 -2.14 0.52 12.97
CA LEU A 96 -3.05 1.29 12.14
C LEU A 96 -4.47 1.18 12.68
N CYS A 97 -5.23 2.24 12.47
CA CYS A 97 -6.67 2.20 12.54
C CYS A 97 -7.26 2.90 11.32
N LEU A 98 -8.00 2.16 10.50
CA LEU A 98 -8.51 2.62 9.22
C LEU A 98 -10.02 2.77 9.28
N ALA A 99 -10.53 3.95 8.97
CA ALA A 99 -11.94 4.20 8.72
C ALA A 99 -12.38 3.57 7.38
N PRO A 100 -13.70 3.35 7.18
CA PRO A 100 -14.24 2.86 5.90
C PRO A 100 -13.81 3.76 4.73
N GLY A 101 -13.38 3.13 3.65
CA GLY A 101 -12.88 3.79 2.44
C GLY A 101 -11.44 4.30 2.53
N GLN A 102 -10.75 4.13 3.67
CA GLN A 102 -9.34 4.53 3.77
C GLN A 102 -8.43 3.49 3.14
N GLU A 103 -7.48 4.01 2.35
CA GLU A 103 -6.41 3.25 1.72
C GLU A 103 -5.07 3.87 2.13
N VAL A 104 -4.13 3.02 2.53
CA VAL A 104 -2.79 3.38 2.98
C VAL A 104 -1.80 2.64 2.09
N GLY A 105 -1.26 3.32 1.09
CA GLY A 105 -0.27 2.75 0.17
C GLY A 105 1.09 2.49 0.83
N TYR A 106 1.42 3.18 1.92
CA TYR A 106 2.62 2.93 2.72
C TYR A 106 2.54 3.67 4.06
N ASN A 107 3.09 3.08 5.14
CA ASN A 107 3.27 3.77 6.42
C ASN A 107 4.50 3.23 7.15
N ALA A 108 5.53 4.06 7.34
CA ALA A 108 6.80 3.64 7.94
C ALA A 108 6.68 3.11 9.39
N GLY A 109 5.69 3.56 10.17
CA GLY A 109 5.49 3.10 11.56
C GLY A 109 4.67 1.82 11.69
N ALA A 110 4.01 1.40 10.60
CA ALA A 110 3.20 0.20 10.52
C ALA A 110 3.80 -0.88 9.61
N ASN A 111 4.75 -0.51 8.73
CA ASN A 111 5.39 -1.41 7.79
C ASN A 111 6.03 -2.62 8.49
N ASP A 112 5.71 -3.81 8.02
CA ASP A 112 6.21 -5.10 8.52
C ASP A 112 5.94 -5.28 10.03
N GLN A 113 4.84 -4.70 10.53
CA GLN A 113 4.49 -4.78 11.94
C GLN A 113 3.19 -5.52 12.20
N GLY A 114 2.26 -5.65 11.27
CA GLY A 114 0.96 -6.25 11.53
C GLY A 114 1.01 -7.76 11.71
N GLY A 115 0.06 -8.29 12.49
CA GLY A 115 -0.07 -9.73 12.71
C GLY A 115 -1.47 -10.24 13.01
N SER A 116 -2.43 -9.34 13.23
CA SER A 116 -3.86 -9.64 13.35
C SER A 116 -4.66 -8.35 13.21
N HIS A 117 -5.98 -8.45 13.05
CA HIS A 117 -6.86 -7.28 13.02
C HIS A 117 -8.24 -7.57 13.60
N THR A 118 -8.95 -6.50 13.97
CA THR A 118 -10.36 -6.53 14.34
C THR A 118 -11.14 -5.44 13.62
N TRP A 119 -12.39 -5.71 13.30
CA TRP A 119 -13.40 -4.73 12.99
C TRP A 119 -13.93 -4.10 14.28
N SER A 120 -14.09 -2.79 14.26
CA SER A 120 -14.43 -1.98 15.43
C SER A 120 -15.32 -0.82 15.04
N THR A 121 -16.02 -0.23 16.00
CA THR A 121 -16.93 0.91 15.76
C THR A 121 -16.20 2.25 15.71
N GLY A 122 -14.87 2.27 15.76
CA GLY A 122 -14.09 3.48 15.70
C GLY A 122 -12.62 3.29 16.05
N CYS A 123 -11.82 4.26 15.62
CA CYS A 123 -10.48 4.53 16.15
C CYS A 123 -10.61 5.34 17.44
#